data_AF-A0AAQ0TPT0-F1
#
_entry.id   AF-A0AAQ0TPT0-F1
#
_cell.length_a   1.000
_cell.length_b   1.000
_cell.length_c   1.000
_cell.angle_alpha   90.00
_cell.angle_beta   90.00
_cell.angle_gamma   90.00
#
_symmetry.space_group_name_H-M   'P 1'
#
loop_
_entity.id
_entity.type
_entity.pdbx_description
1 polymer ?
#
loop_
_entity_poly.entity_id
_entity_poly.type
_entity_poly.pdbx_seq_one_letter_code
_entity_poly.pdbx_strand_id
1 'polypeptide(L)'
;MLPALPEIYLVIEPYVQETPQTLSWGFENKGYYEQMCERINTTAIDNHMSVISLTDVFKGEEAHVYAPNDHPNPRGTMLMARAIKAHLLKRP
;
A
#
# COMPACT_ATOMS: atom_id res chain seq x y z
N MET A 1 -30.92 19.17 -0.65
CA MET A 1 -29.64 18.61 -1.12
C MET A 1 -29.47 17.27 -0.46
N LEU A 2 -29.24 16.21 -1.23
CA LEU A 2 -28.72 14.96 -0.65
C LEU A 2 -27.27 15.21 -0.22
N PRO A 3 -26.82 14.70 0.93
CA PRO A 3 -25.42 14.80 1.31
C PRO A 3 -24.55 14.12 0.25
N ALA A 4 -23.42 14.74 -0.08
CA ALA A 4 -22.44 14.11 -0.95
C ALA A 4 -21.99 12.80 -0.30
N LEU A 5 -21.97 11.72 -1.07
CA LEU A 5 -21.43 10.45 -0.61
C LEU A 5 -19.93 10.62 -0.32
N PRO A 6 -19.40 9.94 0.71
CA PRO A 6 -17.97 9.97 0.98
C PRO A 6 -17.22 9.38 -0.21
N GLU A 7 -16.07 9.98 -0.51
CA GLU A 7 -15.17 9.40 -1.48
C GLU A 7 -14.44 8.20 -0.89
N ILE A 8 -14.30 7.14 -1.68
CA ILE A 8 -13.66 5.89 -1.28
C ILE A 8 -12.35 5.75 -2.05
N TYR A 9 -11.28 5.43 -1.32
CA TYR A 9 -9.96 5.14 -1.87
C TYR A 9 -9.61 3.69 -1.63
N LEU A 10 -9.08 3.04 -2.67
CA LEU A 10 -8.41 1.75 -2.52
C LEU A 10 -6.92 2.00 -2.32
N VAL A 11 -6.34 1.42 -1.28
CA VAL A 11 -4.92 1.59 -0.96
C VAL A 11 -4.20 0.28 -1.27
N ILE A 12 -3.20 0.35 -2.15
CA ILE A 12 -2.28 -0.76 -2.38
C ILE A 12 -1.18 -0.67 -1.33
N GLU A 13 -0.96 -1.75 -0.61
CA GLU A 13 0.00 -1.85 0.49
C GLU A 13 1.46 -1.72 0.00
N PRO A 14 2.42 -1.34 0.87
CA PRO A 14 3.83 -1.34 0.52
C PRO A 14 4.31 -2.71 0.05
N TYR A 15 5.28 -2.75 -0.87
CA TYR A 15 5.94 -4.00 -1.18
C TYR A 15 6.85 -4.41 0.00
N VAL A 16 6.67 -5.64 0.45
CA VAL A 16 7.56 -6.28 1.42
C VAL A 16 8.50 -7.21 0.65
N GLN A 17 9.80 -7.03 0.83
CA GLN A 17 10.76 -7.97 0.30
C GLN A 17 10.68 -9.32 1.03
N GLU A 18 10.79 -10.41 0.28
CA GLU A 18 10.89 -11.75 0.87
C GLU A 18 12.08 -11.84 1.84
N THR A 19 11.78 -12.24 3.06
CA THR A 19 12.74 -12.63 4.08
C THR A 19 12.57 -14.13 4.39
N PRO A 20 13.56 -14.79 5.02
CA PRO A 20 13.37 -16.17 5.48
C PRO A 20 12.13 -16.34 6.36
N GLN A 21 11.75 -15.30 7.11
CA GLN A 21 10.56 -15.30 7.96
C GLN A 21 9.26 -15.21 7.15
N THR A 22 9.16 -14.29 6.19
CA THR A 22 7.95 -14.19 5.35
C THR A 22 7.76 -15.44 4.49
N LEU A 23 8.86 -16.01 3.98
CA LEU A 23 8.83 -17.28 3.25
C LEU A 23 8.38 -18.45 4.15
N SER A 24 8.77 -18.46 5.43
CA SER A 24 8.30 -19.48 6.39
C SER A 24 6.80 -19.45 6.64
N TRP A 25 6.15 -18.32 6.36
CA TRP A 25 4.69 -18.16 6.41
C TRP A 25 3.99 -18.56 5.11
N GLY A 26 4.74 -19.04 4.10
CA GLY A 26 4.21 -19.41 2.79
C GLY A 26 3.93 -18.23 1.86
N PHE A 27 4.47 -17.03 2.16
CA PHE A 27 4.33 -15.86 1.30
C PHE A 27 5.42 -15.85 0.22
N GLU A 28 5.07 -16.33 -0.99
CA GLU A 28 5.79 -16.00 -2.23
C GLU A 28 5.36 -14.59 -2.65
N ASN A 29 6.07 -13.60 -2.11
CA ASN A 29 5.57 -12.24 -1.98
C ASN A 29 5.46 -11.54 -3.33
N LYS A 30 6.40 -11.79 -4.26
CA LYS A 30 6.40 -11.06 -5.53
C LYS A 30 5.18 -11.37 -6.41
N GLY A 31 4.93 -12.65 -6.68
CA GLY A 31 3.84 -13.07 -7.56
C GLY A 31 2.46 -12.77 -6.97
N TYR A 32 2.31 -12.95 -5.66
CA TYR A 32 1.07 -12.60 -4.96
C TYR A 32 0.82 -11.09 -4.97
N TYR A 33 1.86 -10.30 -4.68
CA TYR A 33 1.76 -8.84 -4.65
C TYR A 33 1.37 -8.25 -6.00
N GLU A 34 1.98 -8.74 -7.09
CA GLU A 34 1.64 -8.31 -8.46
C GLU A 34 0.17 -8.62 -8.79
N GLN A 35 -0.32 -9.83 -8.46
CA GLN A 35 -1.72 -10.21 -8.66
C GLN A 35 -2.70 -9.38 -7.81
N MET A 36 -2.33 -9.06 -6.56
CA MET A 36 -3.11 -8.19 -5.69
C MET A 36 -3.21 -6.78 -6.28
N CYS A 37 -2.08 -6.21 -6.72
CA CYS A 37 -2.03 -4.90 -7.37
C CYS A 37 -2.93 -4.86 -8.60
N GLU A 38 -2.86 -5.87 -9.46
CA GLU A 38 -3.72 -5.98 -10.64
C GLU A 38 -5.21 -5.97 -10.25
N ARG A 39 -5.61 -6.85 -9.33
CA ARG A 39 -7.01 -6.97 -8.89
C ARG A 39 -7.56 -5.69 -8.26
N ILE A 40 -6.77 -5.01 -7.44
CA ILE A 40 -7.15 -3.73 -6.82
C ILE A 40 -7.35 -2.66 -7.91
N ASN A 41 -6.42 -2.56 -8.87
CA ASN A 41 -6.53 -1.59 -9.96
C ASN A 41 -7.73 -1.86 -10.87
N THR A 42 -7.98 -3.12 -11.25
CA THR A 42 -9.18 -3.49 -12.02
C THR A 42 -10.45 -3.11 -11.27
N THR A 43 -10.54 -3.46 -9.99
CA THR A 43 -11.71 -3.12 -9.15
C THR A 43 -11.91 -1.61 -9.08
N ALA A 44 -10.83 -0.83 -8.94
CA ALA A 44 -10.91 0.62 -8.89
C ALA A 44 -11.43 1.22 -10.20
N ILE A 45 -10.94 0.72 -11.34
CA ILE A 45 -11.38 1.16 -12.68
C ILE A 45 -12.86 0.86 -12.86
N ASP A 46 -13.29 -0.37 -12.55
CA ASP A 46 -14.67 -0.83 -12.72
C ASP A 46 -15.67 -0.03 -11.87
N ASN A 47 -15.22 0.53 -10.74
CA ASN A 47 -16.04 1.26 -9.78
C ASN A 47 -15.78 2.78 -9.77
N HIS A 48 -14.98 3.30 -10.70
CA HIS A 48 -14.58 4.71 -10.75
C HIS A 48 -13.98 5.24 -9.43
N MET A 49 -13.19 4.40 -8.76
CA MET A 49 -12.54 4.71 -7.49
C MET A 49 -11.11 5.21 -7.70
N SER A 50 -10.62 6.00 -6.75
CA SER A 50 -9.22 6.42 -6.72
C SER A 50 -8.34 5.36 -6.06
N VAL A 51 -7.15 5.15 -6.60
CA VAL A 51 -6.14 4.26 -6.02
C VAL A 51 -4.97 5.06 -5.45
N ILE A 52 -4.59 4.75 -4.21
CA ILE A 52 -3.35 5.22 -3.60
C ILE A 52 -2.38 4.04 -3.57
N SER A 53 -1.34 4.07 -4.39
CA SER A 53 -0.27 3.07 -4.32
C SER A 53 0.80 3.46 -3.31
N LEU A 54 1.11 2.55 -2.40
CA LEU A 54 2.23 2.65 -1.46
C LEU A 54 3.40 1.74 -1.83
N THR A 55 3.40 1.13 -3.02
CA THR A 55 4.37 0.11 -3.45
C THR A 55 5.82 0.53 -3.17
N ASP A 56 6.19 1.73 -3.57
CA ASP A 56 7.56 2.26 -3.46
C ASP A 56 7.79 3.12 -2.20
N VAL A 57 6.85 3.14 -1.25
CA VAL A 57 6.90 4.10 -0.11
C VAL A 57 8.11 3.87 0.81
N PHE A 58 8.68 2.68 0.78
CA PHE A 58 9.87 2.31 1.54
C PHE A 58 11.13 2.18 0.70
N LYS A 59 11.07 2.53 -0.59
CA LYS A 59 12.20 2.37 -1.50
C LYS A 59 13.44 3.12 -0.99
N GLY A 60 14.51 2.37 -0.70
CA GLY A 60 15.75 2.90 -0.12
C GLY A 60 15.80 2.99 1.41
N GLU A 61 14.73 2.61 2.12
CA GLU A 61 14.65 2.55 3.58
C GLU A 61 14.19 1.18 4.12
N GLU A 62 14.05 0.17 3.26
CA GLU A 62 13.42 -1.13 3.53
C GLU A 62 14.02 -1.83 4.75
N ALA A 63 15.35 -1.78 4.90
CA ALA A 63 16.07 -2.40 6.01
C ALA A 63 15.79 -1.76 7.39
N HIS A 64 15.16 -0.60 7.44
CA HIS A 64 15.00 0.22 8.65
C HIS A 64 13.56 0.52 9.03
N VAL A 65 12.59 0.13 8.19
CA VAL A 65 11.18 0.50 8.36
C VAL A 65 10.28 -0.67 8.76
N TYR A 66 10.77 -1.91 8.64
CA TYR A 66 10.06 -3.10 9.10
C TYR A 66 10.53 -3.56 10.49
N ALA A 67 9.57 -3.99 11.30
CA ALA A 67 9.82 -4.82 12.47
C ALA A 67 10.04 -6.29 12.05
N PRO A 68 10.60 -7.16 12.90
CA PRO A 68 10.88 -8.55 12.55
C PRO A 68 9.67 -9.37 12.10
N ASN A 69 8.45 -8.92 12.43
CA ASN A 69 7.19 -9.58 12.09
C ASN A 69 6.48 -8.95 10.88
N ASP A 70 7.21 -8.31 9.98
CA ASP A 70 6.69 -7.73 8.72
C ASP A 70 5.78 -6.50 8.90
N HIS A 71 5.58 -6.05 10.14
CA HIS A 71 4.83 -4.84 10.40
C HIS A 71 5.74 -3.62 10.29
N PRO A 72 5.33 -2.53 9.63
CA PRO A 72 6.11 -1.31 9.64
C PRO A 72 6.24 -0.78 11.07
N ASN A 73 7.45 -0.36 11.43
CA ASN A 73 7.71 0.35 12.68
C ASN A 73 7.16 1.79 12.61
N PRO A 74 7.22 2.60 13.70
CA PRO A 74 6.68 3.95 13.68
C PRO A 74 7.20 4.86 12.56
N ARG A 75 8.45 4.65 12.10
CA ARG A 75 9.00 5.37 10.96
C ARG A 75 8.32 4.93 9.66
N GLY A 76 8.18 3.61 9.44
CA GLY A 76 7.42 3.07 8.31
C GLY A 76 5.98 3.58 8.27
N THR A 77 5.27 3.53 9.39
CA THR A 77 3.91 4.08 9.50
C THR A 77 3.85 5.57 9.13
N MET A 78 4.83 6.36 9.57
CA MET A 78 4.91 7.78 9.23
C MET A 78 5.16 8.02 7.74
N LEU A 79 6.00 7.21 7.08
CA LEU A 79 6.22 7.31 5.63
C LEU A 79 4.94 7.01 4.85
N MET A 80 4.21 5.96 5.21
CA MET A 80 2.91 5.63 4.63
C MET A 80 1.91 6.79 4.80
N ALA A 81 1.79 7.33 6.02
CA ALA A 81 0.88 8.45 6.30
C ALA A 81 1.23 9.70 5.48
N ARG A 82 2.52 10.00 5.28
CA ARG A 82 2.98 11.11 4.43
C ARG A 82 2.61 10.89 2.97
N ALA A 83 2.78 9.68 2.43
CA ALA A 83 2.43 9.35 1.05
C ALA A 83 0.92 9.48 0.80
N ILE A 84 0.09 8.95 1.72
CA ILE A 84 -1.37 9.10 1.67
C ILE A 84 -1.76 10.58 1.70
N LYS A 85 -1.24 11.35 2.68
CA LYS A 85 -1.51 12.79 2.80
C LYS A 85 -1.12 13.53 1.52
N ALA A 86 0.05 13.25 0.95
CA ALA A 86 0.50 13.88 -0.28
C ALA A 86 -0.41 13.56 -1.47
N HIS A 87 -0.93 12.33 -1.57
CA HIS A 87 -1.89 11.97 -2.61
C HIS A 87 -3.20 12.77 -2.47
N LEU A 88 -3.75 12.84 -1.24
CA LEU A 88 -4.99 13.57 -0.96
C LEU A 88 -4.86 15.08 -1.24
N LEU A 89 -3.68 15.67 -1.00
CA LEU A 89 -3.43 17.10 -1.22
C LEU A 89 -3.12 17.48 -2.68
N LYS A 90 -2.75 16.52 -3.54
CA LYS A 90 -2.46 16.79 -4.97
C LYS A 90 -3.71 16.99 -5.83
N ARG A 91 -4.90 16.94 -5.22
CA ARG A 91 -6.15 17.06 -5.94
C ARG A 91 -6.43 18.54 -6.24
N PRO A 92 -6.86 18.88 -7.47
CA PRO A 92 -7.30 20.22 -7.84
C PRO A 92 -8.56 20.64 -7.07
#